data_AF-A0A6I3BF97-F1
#
_entry.id   AF-A0A6I3BF97-F1
#
_cell.length_a   1.000
_cell.length_b   1.000
_cell.length_c   1.000
_cell.angle_alpha   90.00
_cell.angle_beta   90.00
_cell.angle_gamma   90.00
#
_symmetry.space_group_name_H-M   'P 1'
#
loop_
_entity.id
_entity.type
_entity.pdbx_description
1 polymer ?
#
loop_
_entity_poly.entity_id
_entity_poly.type
_entity_poly.pdbx_seq_one_letter_code
_entity_poly.pdbx_strand_id
1 'polypeptide(L)'
;MRFKYRLQELAMKKLLLNSILPWHVIFDVDGVLTDGTFTYSANGKIYKVFGSHDSDALNILKDFCEISFVSADKRGFEISKKRVLDMGFDLQLADASDRLKLIRNLQSKSRIIFVADSFTDVSALQCADISAVPRNAHSQAKKVANIVLKANGGQGAVSEVSFLIMNTLRKKDIQNEQ
;
A
#
# COMPACT_ATOMS: atom_id res chain seq x y z
N MET A 1 4.19 19.87 -11.85
CA MET A 1 3.84 18.70 -11.00
C MET A 1 2.79 17.78 -11.65
N ARG A 2 1.64 18.27 -12.17
CA ARG A 2 0.57 17.46 -12.79
C ARG A 2 0.99 16.55 -13.96
N PHE A 3 1.94 16.97 -14.80
CA PHE A 3 2.36 16.19 -15.98
C PHE A 3 3.12 14.91 -15.61
N LYS A 4 4.06 14.99 -14.67
CA LYS A 4 4.83 13.83 -14.18
C LYS A 4 3.92 12.76 -13.55
N TYR A 5 2.96 13.20 -12.73
CA TYR A 5 1.97 12.31 -12.13
C TYR A 5 1.15 11.56 -13.19
N ARG A 6 0.70 12.24 -14.25
CA ARG A 6 -0.08 11.63 -15.34
C ARG A 6 0.70 10.56 -16.10
N LEU A 7 2.00 10.76 -16.32
CA LEU A 7 2.87 9.76 -16.95
C LEU A 7 3.06 8.53 -16.06
N GLN A 8 3.27 8.73 -14.76
CA GLN A 8 3.36 7.64 -13.78
C GLN A 8 2.07 6.81 -13.74
N GLU A 9 0.91 7.48 -13.74
CA GLU A 9 -0.41 6.83 -13.76
C GLU A 9 -0.64 6.02 -15.05
N LEU A 10 -0.20 6.54 -16.21
CA LEU A 10 -0.30 5.81 -17.49
C LEU A 10 0.59 4.56 -17.52
N ALA A 11 1.81 4.66 -17.01
CA ALA A 11 2.73 3.51 -16.92
C ALA A 11 2.15 2.43 -16.00
N MET A 12 1.62 2.82 -14.83
CA MET A 12 0.92 1.91 -13.92
C MET A 12 -0.27 1.24 -14.60
N LYS A 13 -1.13 2.01 -15.28
CA LYS A 13 -2.29 1.46 -16.00
C LYS A 13 -1.90 0.41 -17.03
N LYS A 14 -0.84 0.67 -17.79
CA LYS A 14 -0.33 -0.28 -18.77
C LYS A 14 0.13 -1.58 -18.10
N LEU A 15 0.82 -1.52 -16.96
CA LEU A 15 1.23 -2.71 -16.22
C LEU A 15 0.03 -3.48 -15.68
N LEU A 16 -0.89 -2.80 -15.00
CA LEU A 16 -2.12 -3.37 -14.44
C LEU A 16 -2.94 -4.15 -15.48
N LEU A 17 -3.18 -3.54 -16.64
CA LEU A 17 -4.02 -4.13 -17.70
C LEU A 17 -3.36 -5.32 -18.39
N ASN A 18 -2.04 -5.29 -18.60
CA ASN A 18 -1.33 -6.32 -19.38
C ASN A 18 -0.85 -7.52 -18.54
N SER A 19 -1.05 -7.51 -17.22
CA SER A 19 -0.67 -8.67 -16.40
C SER A 19 -1.58 -9.87 -16.69
N ILE A 20 -0.95 -11.05 -16.80
CA ILE A 20 -1.60 -12.36 -16.83
C ILE A 20 -1.67 -13.00 -15.43
N LEU A 21 -0.83 -12.55 -14.50
CA LEU A 21 -0.85 -12.98 -13.10
C LEU A 21 -1.79 -12.08 -12.28
N PRO A 22 -2.41 -12.62 -11.21
CA PRO A 22 -3.22 -11.83 -10.30
C PRO A 22 -2.36 -10.78 -9.58
N TRP A 23 -3.00 -9.71 -9.12
CA TRP A 23 -2.36 -8.65 -8.36
C TRP A 23 -2.48 -8.92 -6.85
N HIS A 24 -1.38 -8.68 -6.12
CA HIS A 24 -1.34 -8.70 -4.67
C HIS A 24 -0.85 -7.33 -4.19
N VAL A 25 -1.71 -6.63 -3.44
CA VAL A 25 -1.40 -5.34 -2.84
C VAL A 25 -0.97 -5.52 -1.39
N ILE A 26 0.25 -5.07 -1.08
CA ILE A 26 0.83 -5.13 0.24
C ILE A 26 0.96 -3.70 0.78
N PHE A 27 0.35 -3.45 1.94
CA PHE A 27 0.37 -2.15 2.57
C PHE A 27 1.22 -2.16 3.84
N ASP A 28 2.09 -1.18 4.00
CA ASP A 28 2.58 -0.80 5.33
C ASP A 28 1.44 -0.23 6.18
N VAL A 29 1.61 -0.24 7.50
CA VAL A 29 0.66 0.37 8.42
C VAL A 29 1.06 1.80 8.75
N ASP A 30 2.22 2.00 9.37
CA ASP A 30 2.62 3.29 9.88
C ASP A 30 3.01 4.21 8.73
N GLY A 31 2.46 5.43 8.68
CA GLY A 31 2.70 6.38 7.59
C GLY A 31 1.92 6.10 6.30
N VAL A 32 1.18 4.99 6.22
CA VAL A 32 0.27 4.64 5.11
C VAL A 32 -1.19 4.58 5.58
N LEU A 33 -1.54 3.61 6.43
CA LEU A 33 -2.86 3.56 7.10
C LEU A 33 -2.98 4.61 8.21
N THR A 34 -1.84 5.02 8.78
CA THR A 34 -1.73 6.13 9.73
C THR A 34 -0.97 7.29 9.10
N ASP A 35 -0.98 8.45 9.73
CA ASP A 35 -0.18 9.61 9.31
C ASP A 35 1.31 9.50 9.67
N GLY A 36 1.72 8.39 10.32
CA GLY A 36 3.08 8.15 10.79
C GLY A 36 3.36 8.71 12.19
N THR A 37 2.38 9.38 12.81
CA THR A 37 2.52 9.92 14.18
C THR A 37 2.47 8.78 15.19
N PHE A 38 3.36 8.83 16.18
CA PHE A 38 3.28 7.95 17.35
C PHE A 38 2.88 8.74 18.58
N THR A 39 1.82 8.29 19.26
CA THR A 39 1.47 8.86 20.55
C THR A 39 1.94 8.00 21.72
N TYR A 40 2.64 8.65 22.63
CA TYR A 40 3.26 8.06 23.80
C TYR A 40 2.65 8.61 25.10
N SER A 41 2.56 7.73 26.09
CA SER A 41 2.51 8.06 27.51
C SER A 41 3.89 7.82 28.14
N ALA A 42 4.03 8.11 29.43
CA ALA A 42 5.20 7.71 30.21
C ALA A 42 5.50 6.20 30.15
N ASN A 43 4.50 5.36 29.88
CA ASN A 43 4.63 3.90 29.82
C ASN A 43 4.85 3.36 28.39
N GLY A 44 4.92 4.22 27.37
CA GLY A 44 5.15 3.82 25.99
C GLY A 44 4.01 4.20 25.04
N LYS A 45 3.99 3.57 23.86
CA LYS A 45 3.03 3.85 22.78
C LYS A 45 1.63 3.41 23.19
N ILE A 46 0.64 4.30 23.06
CA ILE A 46 -0.71 4.08 23.58
C ILE A 46 -1.80 4.03 22.51
N TYR A 47 -1.66 4.74 21.39
CA TYR A 47 -2.65 4.73 20.32
C TYR A 47 -2.05 5.00 18.94
N LYS A 48 -2.82 4.66 17.90
CA LYS A 48 -2.62 5.03 16.50
C LYS A 48 -3.92 5.62 15.95
N VAL A 49 -3.80 6.58 15.04
CA VAL A 49 -4.95 7.18 14.33
C VAL A 49 -4.97 6.65 12.91
N PHE A 50 -6.13 6.17 12.46
CA PHE A 50 -6.32 5.55 11.15
C PHE A 50 -7.31 6.35 10.30
N GLY A 51 -7.17 6.24 8.98
CA GLY A 51 -8.11 6.85 8.04
C GLY A 51 -9.51 6.25 8.13
N SER A 52 -10.53 7.11 7.99
CA SER A 52 -11.96 6.73 8.04
C SER A 52 -12.44 5.99 6.79
N HIS A 53 -11.89 6.31 5.62
CA HIS A 53 -12.37 5.81 4.33
C HIS A 53 -11.62 4.57 3.82
N ASP A 54 -10.55 4.17 4.50
CA ASP A 54 -9.66 3.12 4.00
C ASP A 54 -10.34 1.74 4.03
N SER A 55 -11.13 1.46 5.07
CA SER A 55 -11.88 0.18 5.19
C SER A 55 -12.85 -0.03 4.02
N ASP A 56 -13.63 0.99 3.67
CA ASP A 56 -14.60 0.91 2.57
C ASP A 56 -13.89 0.70 1.22
N ALA A 57 -12.80 1.44 0.99
CA ALA A 57 -12.03 1.32 -0.24
C ALA A 57 -11.37 -0.05 -0.39
N LEU A 58 -10.83 -0.60 0.70
CA LEU A 58 -10.24 -1.95 0.72
C LEU A 58 -11.31 -3.04 0.55
N ASN A 59 -12.50 -2.85 1.12
CA ASN A 59 -13.61 -3.79 0.99
C ASN A 59 -14.08 -3.94 -0.46
N ILE A 60 -13.90 -2.91 -1.29
CA ILE A 60 -14.17 -2.98 -2.73
C ILE A 60 -12.94 -3.51 -3.49
N LEU A 61 -11.72 -3.09 -3.13
CA LEU A 61 -10.50 -3.52 -3.83
C LEU A 61 -10.27 -5.04 -3.75
N LYS A 62 -10.65 -5.68 -2.64
CA LYS A 62 -10.42 -7.12 -2.42
C LYS A 62 -11.08 -8.01 -3.46
N ASP A 63 -12.09 -7.53 -4.18
CA ASP A 63 -12.73 -8.27 -5.26
C ASP A 63 -11.85 -8.36 -6.53
N PHE A 64 -10.80 -7.53 -6.60
CA PHE A 64 -9.89 -7.43 -7.76
C PHE A 64 -8.47 -7.93 -7.47
N CYS A 65 -8.06 -7.98 -6.20
CA CYS A 65 -6.69 -8.24 -5.80
C CYS A 65 -6.64 -8.95 -4.45
N GLU A 66 -5.59 -9.76 -4.25
CA GLU A 66 -5.18 -10.19 -2.91
C GLU A 66 -4.65 -9.00 -2.12
N ILE A 67 -4.95 -8.91 -0.83
CA ILE A 67 -4.56 -7.79 0.03
C ILE A 67 -3.92 -8.32 1.31
N SER A 68 -2.75 -7.79 1.66
CA SER A 68 -2.13 -8.05 2.97
C SER A 68 -1.45 -6.81 3.56
N PHE A 69 -1.19 -6.85 4.86
CA PHE A 69 -0.53 -5.76 5.57
C PHE A 69 0.77 -6.22 6.21
N VAL A 70 1.72 -5.30 6.30
CA VAL A 70 2.98 -5.47 7.03
C VAL A 70 3.21 -4.32 7.99
N SER A 71 3.87 -4.59 9.12
CA SER A 71 4.37 -3.54 10.02
C SER A 71 5.69 -3.97 10.64
N ALA A 72 6.62 -3.05 10.80
CA ALA A 72 7.85 -3.27 11.57
C ALA A 72 7.69 -2.83 13.04
N ASP A 73 6.57 -2.18 13.38
CA ASP A 73 6.34 -1.59 14.69
C ASP A 73 5.92 -2.63 15.73
N LYS A 74 6.90 -3.28 16.35
CA LYS A 74 6.69 -4.26 17.43
C LYS A 74 5.90 -3.69 18.61
N ARG A 75 6.06 -2.40 18.91
CA ARG A 75 5.47 -1.76 20.10
C ARG A 75 3.98 -1.45 19.92
N GLY A 76 3.58 -1.08 18.71
CA GLY A 76 2.18 -0.80 18.35
C GLY A 76 1.54 -1.89 17.50
N PHE A 77 2.14 -3.09 17.47
CA PHE A 77 1.69 -4.17 16.60
C PHE A 77 0.26 -4.59 16.93
N GLU A 78 -0.07 -4.80 18.21
CA GLU A 78 -1.42 -5.24 18.62
C GLU A 78 -2.51 -4.21 18.27
N ILE A 79 -2.21 -2.91 18.36
CA ILE A 79 -3.12 -1.83 17.95
C ILE A 79 -3.39 -1.92 16.43
N SER A 80 -2.32 -2.12 15.67
CA SER A 80 -2.37 -2.25 14.20
C SER A 80 -3.12 -3.51 13.81
N LYS A 81 -2.80 -4.64 14.44
CA LYS A 81 -3.41 -5.95 14.23
C LYS A 81 -4.90 -5.90 14.47
N LYS A 82 -5.34 -5.29 15.57
CA LYS A 82 -6.76 -5.12 15.86
C LYS A 82 -7.47 -4.36 14.74
N ARG A 83 -6.93 -3.22 14.30
CA ARG A 83 -7.52 -2.44 13.21
C ARG A 83 -7.57 -3.20 11.88
N VAL A 84 -6.48 -3.87 11.52
CA VAL A 84 -6.38 -4.62 10.26
C VAL A 84 -7.36 -5.81 10.25
N LEU A 85 -7.50 -6.51 11.38
CA LEU A 85 -8.50 -7.58 11.56
C LEU A 85 -9.94 -7.05 11.49
N ASP A 86 -10.23 -5.89 12.07
CA ASP A 86 -11.56 -5.25 11.99
C ASP A 86 -11.94 -4.90 10.54
N MET A 87 -10.96 -4.73 9.65
CA MET A 87 -11.18 -4.55 8.21
C MET A 87 -11.26 -5.87 7.44
N GLY A 88 -11.02 -7.01 8.09
CA GLY A 88 -11.08 -8.35 7.49
C GLY A 88 -9.80 -8.81 6.81
N PHE A 89 -8.63 -8.26 7.17
CA PHE A 89 -7.34 -8.62 6.56
C PHE A 89 -6.33 -9.13 7.59
N ASP A 90 -5.25 -9.71 7.09
CA ASP A 90 -4.13 -10.18 7.90
C ASP A 90 -2.99 -9.15 7.98
N LEU A 91 -2.35 -9.10 9.15
CA LEU A 91 -1.16 -8.28 9.42
C LEU A 91 0.02 -9.17 9.79
N GLN A 92 1.13 -9.00 9.07
CA GLN A 92 2.41 -9.64 9.40
C GLN A 92 3.38 -8.64 10.04
N LEU A 93 4.09 -9.08 11.08
CA LEU A 93 5.26 -8.37 11.58
C LEU A 93 6.44 -8.64 10.64
N ALA A 94 6.95 -7.60 9.98
CA ALA A 94 8.02 -7.73 8.99
C ALA A 94 8.93 -6.49 9.01
N ASP A 95 10.22 -6.72 9.26
CA ASP A 95 11.24 -5.68 9.12
C ASP A 95 11.56 -5.41 7.63
N ALA A 96 12.47 -4.47 7.37
CA ALA A 96 12.84 -4.10 5.99
C ALA A 96 13.37 -5.28 5.16
N SER A 97 14.11 -6.20 5.79
CA SER A 97 14.68 -7.35 5.10
C SER A 97 13.61 -8.42 4.82
N ASP A 98 12.67 -8.60 5.74
CA ASP A 98 11.56 -9.53 5.60
C ASP A 98 10.58 -9.05 4.52
N ARG A 99 10.29 -7.74 4.45
CA ARG A 99 9.46 -7.14 3.40
C ARG A 99 10.02 -7.42 2.00
N LEU A 100 11.33 -7.27 1.81
CA LEU A 100 11.97 -7.56 0.53
C LEU A 100 11.88 -9.06 0.16
N LYS A 101 12.10 -9.96 1.13
CA LYS A 101 11.96 -11.40 0.92
C LYS A 101 10.52 -11.78 0.58
N LEU A 102 9.55 -11.21 1.30
CA LEU A 102 8.13 -11.43 1.07
C LEU A 102 7.74 -11.10 -0.37
N ILE A 103 8.11 -9.90 -0.85
CA ILE A 103 7.83 -9.47 -2.23
C ILE A 103 8.40 -10.47 -3.24
N ARG A 104 9.69 -10.83 -3.11
CA ARG A 104 10.35 -11.76 -4.04
C ARG A 104 9.68 -13.13 -4.06
N ASN A 105 9.27 -13.64 -2.90
CA ASN A 105 8.63 -14.95 -2.81
C ASN A 105 7.26 -14.95 -3.52
N LEU A 106 6.49 -13.87 -3.37
CA LEU A 106 5.15 -13.76 -3.96
C LEU A 106 5.20 -13.50 -5.47
N GLN A 107 6.25 -12.88 -6.00
CA GLN A 107 6.41 -12.57 -7.42
C GLN A 107 6.39 -13.79 -8.35
N SER A 108 6.58 -15.00 -7.82
CA SER A 108 6.42 -16.24 -8.58
C SER A 108 4.97 -16.57 -8.95
N LYS A 109 4.00 -16.01 -8.22
CA LYS A 109 2.56 -16.34 -8.33
C LYS A 109 1.67 -15.12 -8.57
N SER A 110 2.12 -13.93 -8.23
CA SER A 110 1.37 -12.68 -8.37
C SER A 110 2.27 -11.53 -8.80
N ARG A 111 1.66 -10.46 -9.31
CA ARG A 111 2.33 -9.16 -9.45
C ARG A 111 2.12 -8.35 -8.19
N ILE A 112 3.15 -7.67 -7.72
CA ILE A 112 3.13 -7.02 -6.42
C ILE A 112 2.98 -5.51 -6.55
N ILE A 113 1.98 -4.98 -5.84
CA ILE A 113 1.88 -3.56 -5.56
C ILE A 113 2.30 -3.35 -4.10
N PHE A 114 3.35 -2.56 -3.85
CA PHE A 114 3.79 -2.25 -2.49
C PHE A 114 3.57 -0.78 -2.15
N VAL A 115 2.88 -0.53 -1.03
CA VAL A 115 2.58 0.81 -0.55
C VAL A 115 3.25 1.02 0.81
N ALA A 116 4.22 1.92 0.87
CA ALA A 116 5.00 2.23 2.08
C ALA A 116 5.37 3.71 2.14
N ASP A 117 6.04 4.16 3.20
CA ASP A 117 6.38 5.59 3.36
C ASP A 117 7.85 5.84 3.77
N SER A 118 8.54 4.87 4.36
CA SER A 118 9.83 5.08 5.02
C SER A 118 11.03 4.90 4.09
N PHE A 119 12.16 5.52 4.46
CA PHE A 119 13.44 5.25 3.80
C PHE A 119 13.92 3.81 3.97
N THR A 120 13.45 3.11 5.00
CA THR A 120 13.75 1.68 5.23
C THR A 120 13.11 0.77 4.19
N ASP A 121 12.08 1.24 3.49
CA ASP A 121 11.34 0.48 2.49
C ASP A 121 11.89 0.62 1.07
N VAL A 122 12.95 1.42 0.87
CA VAL A 122 13.51 1.72 -0.47
C VAL A 122 13.77 0.44 -1.28
N SER A 123 14.41 -0.57 -0.69
CA SER A 123 14.71 -1.82 -1.39
C SER A 123 13.45 -2.60 -1.77
N ALA A 124 12.43 -2.60 -0.91
CA ALA A 124 11.16 -3.28 -1.16
C ALA A 124 10.33 -2.52 -2.21
N LEU A 125 10.28 -1.19 -2.14
CA LEU A 125 9.63 -0.32 -3.13
C LEU A 125 10.25 -0.49 -4.52
N GLN A 126 11.58 -0.61 -4.61
CA GLN A 126 12.27 -0.87 -5.90
C GLN A 126 12.02 -2.29 -6.43
N CYS A 127 11.77 -3.25 -5.56
CA CYS A 127 11.58 -4.66 -5.93
C CYS A 127 10.16 -4.96 -6.42
N ALA A 128 9.15 -4.23 -5.92
CA ALA A 128 7.75 -4.42 -6.31
C ALA A 128 7.53 -4.08 -7.80
N ASP A 129 6.56 -4.74 -8.44
CA ASP A 129 6.19 -4.45 -9.83
C ASP A 129 5.62 -3.04 -9.97
N ILE A 130 4.84 -2.60 -8.97
CA ILE A 130 4.38 -1.23 -8.79
C ILE A 130 4.61 -0.83 -7.35
N SER A 131 5.16 0.36 -7.13
CA SER A 131 5.28 0.98 -5.83
C SER A 131 4.55 2.32 -5.77
N ALA A 132 3.86 2.54 -4.66
CA ALA A 132 3.22 3.81 -4.36
C ALA A 132 3.62 4.29 -2.96
N VAL A 133 3.72 5.61 -2.78
CA VAL A 133 4.00 6.21 -1.48
C VAL A 133 3.06 7.37 -1.20
N PRO A 134 2.61 7.58 0.05
CA PRO A 134 1.81 8.73 0.43
C PRO A 134 2.52 10.07 0.19
N ARG A 135 1.75 11.16 0.10
CA ARG A 135 2.30 12.51 -0.13
C ARG A 135 3.25 12.95 0.98
N ASN A 136 3.07 12.53 2.22
CA ASN A 136 3.94 12.84 3.36
C ASN A 136 5.08 11.81 3.56
N ALA A 137 5.22 10.81 2.68
CA ALA A 137 6.29 9.82 2.77
C ALA A 137 7.69 10.46 2.77
N HIS A 138 8.66 9.72 3.31
CA HIS A 138 10.05 10.14 3.35
C HIS A 138 10.59 10.42 1.94
N SER A 139 11.47 11.42 1.82
CA SER A 139 12.00 11.87 0.53
C SER A 139 12.71 10.76 -0.26
N GLN A 140 13.39 9.84 0.44
CA GLN A 140 14.07 8.69 -0.18
C GLN A 140 13.08 7.67 -0.76
N ALA A 141 11.96 7.39 -0.07
CA ALA A 141 10.90 6.53 -0.59
C ALA A 141 10.28 7.13 -1.87
N LYS A 142 9.98 8.44 -1.83
CA LYS A 142 9.44 9.18 -2.99
C LYS A 142 10.34 9.19 -4.22
N LYS A 143 11.67 9.11 -4.04
CA LYS A 143 12.62 9.10 -5.17
C LYS A 143 12.54 7.80 -5.97
N VAL A 144 12.23 6.69 -5.31
CA VAL A 144 12.24 5.35 -5.93
C VAL A 144 10.86 4.83 -6.28
N ALA A 145 9.81 5.35 -5.65
CA ALA A 145 8.44 4.92 -5.89
C ALA A 145 7.98 5.25 -7.31
N ASN A 146 7.20 4.35 -7.93
CA ASN A 146 6.60 4.62 -9.22
C ASN A 146 5.57 5.76 -9.14
N ILE A 147 4.81 5.82 -8.03
CA ILE A 147 3.77 6.81 -7.80
C ILE A 147 3.95 7.48 -6.44
N VAL A 148 3.83 8.80 -6.43
CA VAL A 148 3.63 9.57 -5.19
C VAL A 148 2.19 10.04 -5.18
N LEU A 149 1.41 9.56 -4.21
CA LEU A 149 -0.01 9.86 -4.05
C LEU A 149 -0.24 11.33 -3.70
N LYS A 150 -1.48 11.81 -3.89
CA LYS A 150 -1.87 13.17 -3.50
C LYS A 150 -2.29 13.24 -2.03
N ALA A 151 -2.87 12.17 -1.51
CA ALA A 151 -3.26 12.05 -0.12
C ALA A 151 -2.05 11.73 0.77
N ASN A 152 -2.11 12.20 2.02
CA ASN A 152 -1.17 11.78 3.07
C ASN A 152 -1.60 10.42 3.65
N GLY A 153 -0.68 9.72 4.30
CA GLY A 153 -0.97 8.54 5.11
C GLY A 153 -2.03 8.87 6.17
N GLY A 154 -2.92 7.92 6.46
CA GLY A 154 -4.04 8.09 7.39
C GLY A 154 -5.08 9.12 6.95
N GLN A 155 -4.91 9.76 5.79
CA GLN A 155 -5.79 10.80 5.24
C GLN A 155 -6.25 10.42 3.82
N GLY A 156 -6.51 9.13 3.60
CA GLY A 156 -7.05 8.60 2.35
C GLY A 156 -6.00 8.15 1.31
N ALA A 157 -4.73 7.96 1.69
CA ALA A 157 -3.73 7.39 0.79
C ALA A 157 -4.09 5.96 0.35
N VAL A 158 -4.56 5.12 1.27
CA VAL A 158 -5.01 3.76 0.94
C VAL A 158 -6.27 3.83 0.08
N SER A 159 -7.24 4.67 0.43
CA SER A 159 -8.39 4.93 -0.43
C SER A 159 -8.01 5.36 -1.86
N GLU A 160 -7.13 6.35 -2.01
CA GLU A 160 -6.69 6.87 -3.32
C GLU A 160 -6.07 5.76 -4.18
N VAL A 161 -5.12 4.99 -3.64
CA VAL A 161 -4.47 3.92 -4.41
C VAL A 161 -5.43 2.79 -4.74
N SER A 162 -6.34 2.42 -3.84
CA SER A 162 -7.38 1.42 -4.08
C SER A 162 -8.28 1.82 -5.25
N PHE A 163 -8.74 3.07 -5.29
CA PHE A 163 -9.54 3.56 -6.42
C PHE A 163 -8.73 3.63 -7.72
N LEU A 164 -7.45 3.97 -7.68
CA LEU A 164 -6.60 3.97 -8.87
C LEU A 164 -6.47 2.56 -9.47
N ILE A 165 -6.27 1.55 -8.63
CA ILE A 165 -6.15 0.14 -9.05
C ILE A 165 -7.50 -0.35 -9.58
N MET A 166 -8.56 -0.25 -8.78
CA MET A 166 -9.90 -0.73 -9.13
C MET A 166 -10.41 -0.10 -10.43
N ASN A 167 -10.33 1.24 -10.57
CA ASN A 167 -10.81 1.92 -11.77
C ASN A 167 -10.04 1.53 -13.04
N THR A 168 -8.83 1.00 -12.87
CA THR A 168 -8.04 0.46 -13.97
C THR A 168 -8.46 -0.96 -14.30
N LEU A 169 -8.54 -1.84 -13.29
CA LEU A 169 -8.86 -3.26 -13.48
C LEU A 169 -10.30 -3.48 -13.95
N ARG A 170 -11.28 -2.74 -13.39
CA ARG A 170 -12.69 -2.84 -13.81
C ARG A 170 -12.92 -2.53 -15.30
N LYS A 171 -12.08 -1.68 -15.91
CA LYS A 171 -12.16 -1.38 -17.34
C LYS A 171 -11.72 -2.56 -18.22
N LYS A 172 -10.87 -3.43 -17.69
CA LYS A 172 -10.43 -4.66 -18.35
C LYS A 172 -11.58 -5.65 -18.47
N ASP A 173 -12.34 -5.83 -17.40
CA ASP A 173 -13.46 -6.79 -17.37
C ASP A 173 -14.55 -6.40 -18.38
N ILE A 174 -14.91 -5.12 -18.43
CA ILE A 174 -15.89 -4.60 -19.40
C ILE A 174 -15.42 -4.78 -20.85
N GLN A 175 -14.11 -4.71 -21.12
CA GLN A 175 -13.56 -4.92 -22.46
C GLN A 175 -13.47 -6.40 -22.86
N ASN A 176 -13.45 -7.32 -21.90
CA ASN A 176 -13.43 -8.76 -22.16
C ASN A 176 -14.84 -9.37 -22.27
N GLU A 177 -15.87 -8.65 -21.83
CA GLU A 177 -17.29 -9.02 -21.93
C GLU A 177 -17.97 -8.52 -23.23
N GLN A 178 -17.27 -7.75 -24.07
CA GLN A 178 -17.71 -7.25 -25.38
C GLN A 178 -16.97 -7.95 -26.53
#